data_AF-A0A6C0H411-F1
#
_entry.id   AF-A0A6C0H411-F1
#
_cell.length_a   1.000
_cell.length_b   1.000
_cell.length_c   1.000
_cell.angle_alpha   90.00
_cell.angle_beta   90.00
_cell.angle_gamma   90.00
#
_symmetry.space_group_name_H-M   'P 1'
#
loop_
_entity.id
_entity.type
_entity.pdbx_description
1 polymer ?
#
loop_
_entity_poly.entity_id
_entity_poly.type
_entity_poly.pdbx_seq_one_letter_code
_entity_poly.pdbx_strand_id
1 'polypeptide(L)'
;MSFSKETWGNNIWYLFHSLAHKIREDKFELQKNNIIFVIKNICNTLPCPDCSKDASAMLNKIDFNTIRNKTDLKMFLFNFHNAINVKLKKPLFYYENLDNKYRNVNIDALYNNVYIIYTTNTNIPHLMSSSFHKNLSFPKIQEALNAIKTDLI
;
A
#
# COMPACT_ATOMS: atom_id res chain seq x y z
N MET A 1 19.36 1.38 -11.29
CA MET A 1 18.92 2.72 -10.88
C MET A 1 17.78 2.57 -9.88
N SER A 2 17.73 3.38 -8.82
CA SER A 2 16.60 3.38 -7.88
C SER A 2 15.46 4.26 -8.42
N PHE A 3 14.21 3.84 -8.25
CA PHE A 3 13.05 4.68 -8.58
C PHE A 3 12.99 5.93 -7.70
N SER A 4 12.48 7.06 -8.24
CA SER A 4 12.25 8.27 -7.45
C SER A 4 11.17 8.03 -6.39
N LYS A 5 11.15 8.88 -5.35
CA LYS A 5 10.12 8.84 -4.29
C LYS A 5 8.71 9.01 -4.84
N GLU A 6 8.52 9.85 -5.86
CA GLU A 6 7.21 9.98 -6.50
C GLU A 6 6.82 8.70 -7.22
N THR A 7 7.73 8.07 -7.98
CA THR A 7 7.41 6.89 -8.78
C THR A 7 6.99 5.70 -7.93
N TRP A 8 7.78 5.33 -6.91
CA TRP A 8 7.39 4.22 -6.04
C TRP A 8 6.23 4.59 -5.12
N GLY A 9 6.18 5.83 -4.61
CA GLY A 9 5.12 6.29 -3.72
C GLY A 9 3.75 6.27 -4.40
N ASN A 10 3.68 6.74 -5.64
CA ASN A 10 2.45 6.72 -6.43
C ASN A 10 1.95 5.28 -6.65
N ASN A 11 2.84 4.34 -7.03
CA ASN A 11 2.45 2.94 -7.23
C ASN A 11 1.94 2.29 -5.92
N ILE A 12 2.57 2.58 -4.78
CA ILE A 12 2.10 2.06 -3.48
C ILE A 12 0.73 2.63 -3.09
N TRP A 13 0.50 3.93 -3.28
CA TRP A 13 -0.82 4.51 -3.02
C TRP A 13 -1.88 3.96 -3.98
N TYR A 14 -1.56 3.78 -5.25
CA TYR A 14 -2.45 3.12 -6.19
C TYR A 14 -2.74 1.69 -5.76
N LEU A 15 -1.75 0.93 -5.27
CA LEU A 15 -1.98 -0.42 -4.76
C LEU A 15 -3.00 -0.40 -3.62
N PHE A 16 -2.75 0.37 -2.56
CA PHE A 16 -3.63 0.39 -1.39
C PHE A 16 -5.07 0.77 -1.75
N HIS A 17 -5.23 1.87 -2.48
CA HIS A 17 -6.56 2.36 -2.84
C HIS A 17 -7.26 1.46 -3.85
N SER A 18 -6.53 0.80 -4.76
CA SER A 18 -7.14 -0.15 -5.70
C SER A 18 -7.57 -1.42 -5.00
N LEU A 19 -6.82 -1.94 -4.03
CA LEU A 19 -7.27 -3.07 -3.19
C LEU A 19 -8.58 -2.72 -2.48
N ALA A 20 -8.65 -1.54 -1.85
CA ALA A 20 -9.86 -1.10 -1.16
C ALA A 20 -11.04 -0.81 -2.09
N HIS A 21 -10.78 -0.28 -3.28
CA HIS A 21 -11.83 0.02 -4.26
C HIS A 21 -12.34 -1.25 -4.96
N LYS A 22 -11.46 -2.21 -5.26
CA LYS A 22 -11.79 -3.38 -6.09
C LYS A 22 -12.12 -4.63 -5.30
N ILE A 23 -11.83 -4.71 -4.00
CA ILE A 23 -12.28 -5.86 -3.20
C ILE A 23 -13.80 -6.00 -3.28
N ARG A 24 -14.28 -7.21 -3.55
CA ARG A 24 -15.71 -7.51 -3.49
C ARG A 24 -16.21 -7.40 -2.05
N GLU A 25 -17.41 -6.86 -1.89
CA GLU A 25 -18.00 -6.68 -0.56
C GLU A 25 -18.19 -8.02 0.17
N ASP A 26 -18.64 -9.06 -0.53
CA ASP A 26 -18.86 -10.40 0.03
C ASP A 26 -17.57 -11.15 0.38
N LYS A 27 -16.42 -10.67 -0.10
CA LYS A 27 -15.09 -11.23 0.17
C LYS A 27 -14.27 -10.40 1.13
N PHE A 28 -14.78 -9.24 1.55
CA PHE A 28 -14.03 -8.32 2.38
C PHE A 28 -13.55 -8.97 3.68
N GLU A 29 -14.43 -9.67 4.41
CA GLU A 29 -14.03 -10.27 5.70
C GLU A 29 -13.04 -11.42 5.57
N LEU A 30 -13.11 -12.17 4.47
CA LEU A 30 -12.11 -13.19 4.15
C LEU A 30 -10.74 -12.55 3.90
N GLN A 31 -10.71 -11.43 3.17
CA GLN A 31 -9.47 -10.81 2.70
C GLN A 31 -8.94 -9.69 3.59
N LYS A 32 -9.72 -9.22 4.57
CA LYS A 32 -9.37 -8.11 5.46
C LYS A 32 -7.98 -8.27 6.08
N ASN A 33 -7.69 -9.46 6.62
CA ASN A 33 -6.40 -9.74 7.26
C ASN A 33 -5.25 -9.73 6.25
N ASN A 34 -5.45 -10.25 5.04
CA ASN A 34 -4.45 -10.20 3.97
C ASN A 34 -4.18 -8.76 3.52
N ILE A 35 -5.23 -7.94 3.36
CA ILE A 35 -5.09 -6.53 2.97
C ILE A 35 -4.33 -5.75 4.05
N ILE A 36 -4.69 -5.92 5.32
CA ILE A 36 -4.00 -5.27 6.45
C ILE A 36 -2.54 -5.73 6.52
N PHE A 37 -2.29 -7.03 6.30
CA PHE A 37 -0.93 -7.58 6.25
C PHE A 37 -0.11 -6.89 5.15
N VAL A 38 -0.65 -6.75 3.93
CA VAL A 38 0.01 -6.06 2.82
C VAL A 38 0.32 -4.62 3.19
N ILE A 39 -0.65 -3.86 3.71
CA ILE A 39 -0.47 -2.44 4.09
C ILE A 39 0.64 -2.30 5.12
N LYS A 40 0.60 -3.07 6.21
CA LYS A 40 1.60 -3.00 7.29
C LYS A 40 3.00 -3.36 6.79
N ASN A 41 3.15 -4.47 6.06
CA ASN A 41 4.47 -4.92 5.62
C ASN A 41 5.06 -4.00 4.56
N ILE A 42 4.24 -3.45 3.65
CA ILE A 42 4.72 -2.43 2.69
C ILE A 42 5.19 -1.19 3.43
N CYS A 43 4.40 -0.66 4.37
CA CYS A 43 4.80 0.51 5.17
C CYS A 43 6.11 0.28 5.94
N ASN A 44 6.30 -0.90 6.53
CA ASN A 44 7.53 -1.24 7.25
C ASN A 44 8.77 -1.38 6.33
N THR A 45 8.57 -1.60 5.03
CA THR A 45 9.63 -1.95 4.08
C THR A 45 9.77 -0.95 2.93
N LEU A 46 9.20 0.25 3.08
CA LEU A 46 9.31 1.31 2.09
C LEU A 46 10.80 1.61 1.78
N PRO A 47 11.15 1.92 0.51
CA PRO A 47 12.53 2.23 0.10
C PRO A 47 12.95 3.67 0.52
N CYS A 48 12.59 4.06 1.75
CA CYS A 48 12.84 5.34 2.38
C CYS A 48 12.69 5.15 3.90
N PRO A 49 13.78 5.15 4.68
CA PRO A 49 13.74 4.88 6.12
C PRO A 49 12.80 5.82 6.90
N ASP A 50 12.85 7.13 6.62
CA ASP A 50 11.97 8.10 7.28
C ASP A 50 10.50 7.85 6.94
N CYS A 51 10.20 7.56 5.66
CA CYS A 51 8.87 7.25 5.20
C CYS A 51 8.33 5.97 5.86
N SER A 52 9.17 4.94 5.98
CA SER A 52 8.84 3.69 6.68
C SER A 52 8.54 3.96 8.15
N LYS A 53 9.47 4.62 8.87
CA LYS A 53 9.31 4.97 10.28
C LYS A 53 8.02 5.73 10.54
N ASP A 54 7.74 6.76 9.73
CA ASP A 54 6.55 7.58 9.86
C ASP A 54 5.26 6.80 9.60
N ALA A 55 5.21 6.05 8.49
CA ALA A 55 4.04 5.26 8.13
C ALA A 55 3.75 4.20 9.19
N SER A 56 4.76 3.45 9.63
CA SER A 56 4.64 2.44 10.68
C SER A 56 4.19 3.05 12.01
N ALA A 57 4.74 4.20 12.41
CA ALA A 57 4.33 4.89 13.63
C ALA A 57 2.86 5.34 13.59
N MET A 58 2.36 5.74 12.42
CA MET A 58 0.93 6.06 12.23
C MET A 58 0.07 4.79 12.29
N LEU A 59 0.46 3.72 11.58
CA LEU A 59 -0.30 2.47 11.57
C LEU A 59 -0.38 1.80 12.95
N ASN A 60 0.64 1.95 13.79
CA ASN A 60 0.65 1.40 15.15
C ASN A 60 -0.40 2.03 16.08
N LYS A 61 -0.95 3.19 15.72
CA LYS A 61 -2.01 3.88 16.48
C LYS A 61 -3.41 3.48 16.03
N ILE A 62 -3.53 2.67 14.99
CA ILE A 62 -4.82 2.34 14.37
C ILE A 62 -5.35 1.04 14.98
N ASP A 63 -6.59 1.09 15.48
CA ASP A 63 -7.35 -0.12 15.80
C ASP A 63 -8.01 -0.67 14.53
N PHE A 64 -7.38 -1.68 13.94
CA PHE A 64 -7.87 -2.33 12.71
C PHE A 64 -9.20 -3.11 12.91
N ASN A 65 -9.65 -3.32 14.15
CA ASN A 65 -10.98 -3.91 14.40
C ASN A 65 -12.11 -2.95 14.02
N THR A 66 -11.83 -1.65 13.94
CA THR A 66 -12.79 -0.63 13.49
C THR A 66 -13.07 -0.68 11.99
N ILE A 67 -12.21 -1.35 11.21
CA ILE A 67 -12.39 -1.50 9.76
C ILE A 67 -13.25 -2.74 9.51
N ARG A 68 -14.57 -2.59 9.38
CA ARG A 68 -15.53 -3.72 9.32
C ARG A 68 -16.02 -4.03 7.92
N ASN A 69 -15.77 -3.14 6.97
CA ASN A 69 -16.20 -3.32 5.59
C ASN A 69 -15.29 -2.54 4.63
N LYS A 70 -15.55 -2.73 3.34
CA LYS A 70 -14.89 -2.04 2.23
C LYS A 70 -14.89 -0.51 2.37
N THR A 71 -16.01 0.07 2.81
CA THR A 71 -16.16 1.52 2.99
C THR A 71 -15.26 2.04 4.11
N ASP A 72 -15.20 1.33 5.24
CA ASP A 72 -14.29 1.67 6.34
C ASP A 72 -12.84 1.62 5.87
N LEU A 73 -12.46 0.62 5.07
CA LEU A 73 -11.11 0.49 4.54
C LEU A 73 -10.76 1.67 3.61
N LYS A 74 -11.68 2.05 2.70
CA LYS A 74 -11.51 3.23 1.83
C LYS A 74 -11.33 4.50 2.66
N MET A 75 -12.16 4.69 3.68
CA MET A 75 -12.11 5.89 4.54
C MET A 75 -10.82 5.92 5.37
N PHE A 76 -10.39 4.79 5.91
CA PHE A 76 -9.10 4.66 6.58
C PHE A 76 -7.94 5.07 5.68
N LEU A 77 -7.85 4.50 4.46
CA LEU A 77 -6.76 4.80 3.53
C LEU A 77 -6.80 6.24 3.02
N PHE A 78 -8.00 6.81 2.83
CA PHE A 78 -8.19 8.20 2.46
C PHE A 78 -7.63 9.14 3.54
N ASN A 79 -8.04 8.93 4.79
CA ASN A 79 -7.57 9.73 5.93
C ASN A 79 -6.06 9.56 6.14
N PHE A 80 -5.56 8.33 6.00
CA PHE A 80 -4.14 8.04 6.12
C PHE A 80 -3.31 8.77 5.06
N HIS A 81 -3.73 8.71 3.78
CA HIS A 81 -3.03 9.40 2.69
C HIS A 81 -3.09 10.92 2.86
N ASN A 82 -4.22 11.48 3.26
CA ASN A 82 -4.32 12.93 3.50
C ASN A 82 -3.51 13.40 4.70
N ALA A 83 -3.39 12.61 5.77
CA ALA A 83 -2.49 12.94 6.88
C ALA A 83 -1.02 13.01 6.42
N ILE A 84 -0.59 12.11 5.51
CA ILE A 84 0.72 12.20 4.88
C ILE A 84 0.83 13.44 3.97
N ASN A 85 -0.21 13.77 3.19
CA ASN A 85 -0.21 14.98 2.36
C ASN A 85 -0.04 16.25 3.19
N VAL A 86 -0.75 16.38 4.33
CA VAL A 86 -0.58 17.49 5.28
C VAL A 86 0.86 17.58 5.77
N LYS A 87 1.44 16.46 6.21
CA LYS A 87 2.83 16.41 6.67
C LYS A 87 3.81 16.88 5.59
N LEU A 88 3.57 16.48 4.34
CA LEU A 88 4.39 16.83 3.18
C LEU A 88 4.02 18.18 2.55
N LYS A 89 3.08 18.94 3.14
CA LYS A 89 2.55 20.20 2.61
C LYS A 89 2.02 20.07 1.16
N LYS A 90 1.45 18.92 0.83
CA LYS A 90 0.77 18.66 -0.44
C LYS A 90 -0.72 19.00 -0.34
N PRO A 91 -1.39 19.33 -1.45
CA PRO A 91 -2.84 19.53 -1.47
C PRO A 91 -3.59 18.31 -0.91
N LEU A 92 -4.69 18.57 -0.22
CA LEU A 92 -5.61 17.52 0.22
C LEU A 92 -6.30 16.90 -0.99
N PHE A 93 -6.54 15.60 -0.90
CA PHE A 93 -7.42 14.88 -1.82
C PHE A 93 -8.86 14.92 -1.30
N TYR A 94 -9.83 15.12 -2.19
CA TYR A 94 -11.25 15.15 -1.84
C TYR A 94 -11.90 13.78 -1.98
N TYR A 95 -12.70 13.38 -1.00
CA TYR A 95 -13.28 12.04 -0.93
C TYR A 95 -14.18 11.69 -2.13
N GLU A 96 -14.94 12.66 -2.62
CA GLU A 96 -15.79 12.56 -3.82
C GLU A 96 -15.05 12.09 -5.07
N ASN A 97 -13.75 12.35 -5.16
CA ASN A 97 -12.91 11.96 -6.30
C ASN A 97 -12.31 10.56 -6.17
N LEU A 98 -12.46 9.91 -5.01
CA LEU A 98 -11.78 8.65 -4.68
C LEU A 98 -12.18 7.53 -5.63
N ASP A 99 -13.48 7.31 -5.82
CA ASP A 99 -13.96 6.22 -6.66
C ASP A 99 -13.64 6.44 -8.13
N ASN A 100 -13.77 7.66 -8.63
CA ASN A 100 -13.43 7.97 -10.02
C ASN A 100 -11.93 7.69 -10.30
N LYS A 101 -11.05 8.02 -9.36
CA LYS A 101 -9.60 7.84 -9.51
C LYS A 101 -9.17 6.37 -9.59
N TYR A 102 -9.82 5.48 -8.85
CA TYR A 102 -9.36 4.09 -8.68
C TYR A 102 -10.21 3.03 -9.41
N ARG A 103 -11.35 3.42 -10.01
CA ARG A 103 -12.27 2.51 -10.72
C ARG A 103 -11.61 1.68 -11.83
N ASN A 104 -10.87 2.34 -12.70
CA ASN A 104 -10.37 1.75 -13.95
C ASN A 104 -8.92 1.28 -13.87
N VAL A 105 -8.40 1.07 -12.66
CA VAL A 105 -7.01 0.64 -12.48
C VAL A 105 -6.82 -0.79 -13.00
N ASN A 106 -5.83 -0.98 -13.87
CA ASN A 106 -5.38 -2.31 -14.27
C ASN A 106 -4.56 -2.94 -13.13
N ILE A 107 -5.16 -3.88 -12.41
CA ILE A 107 -4.54 -4.55 -11.25
C ILE A 107 -3.30 -5.35 -11.65
N ASP A 108 -3.31 -6.03 -12.80
CA ASP A 108 -2.17 -6.83 -13.26
C ASP A 108 -0.93 -5.96 -13.51
N ALA A 109 -1.13 -4.86 -14.24
CA ALA A 109 -0.07 -3.90 -14.51
C ALA A 109 0.45 -3.26 -13.22
N LEU A 110 -0.45 -2.92 -12.29
CA LEU A 110 -0.08 -2.34 -11.00
C LEU A 110 0.74 -3.31 -10.13
N TYR A 111 0.32 -4.57 -10.05
CA TYR A 111 1.05 -5.60 -9.31
C TYR A 111 2.44 -5.83 -9.90
N ASN A 112 2.54 -5.87 -11.24
CA ASN A 112 3.82 -5.98 -11.92
C ASN A 112 4.74 -4.76 -11.64
N ASN A 113 4.19 -3.55 -11.64
CA ASN A 113 4.97 -2.36 -11.29
C ASN A 113 5.50 -2.41 -9.85
N VAL A 114 4.66 -2.83 -8.89
CA VAL A 114 5.07 -3.01 -7.50
C VAL A 114 6.14 -4.09 -7.38
N TYR A 115 6.01 -5.20 -8.12
CA TYR A 115 7.05 -6.22 -8.22
C TYR A 115 8.38 -5.67 -8.70
N ILE A 116 8.40 -4.90 -9.78
CA ILE A 116 9.62 -4.30 -10.31
C ILE A 116 10.23 -3.34 -9.29
N ILE A 117 9.42 -2.48 -8.66
CA ILE A 117 9.88 -1.56 -7.59
C ILE A 117 10.51 -2.34 -6.44
N TYR A 118 9.91 -3.47 -6.05
CA TYR A 118 10.37 -4.24 -4.91
C TYR A 118 11.55 -5.17 -5.21
N THR A 119 11.76 -5.56 -6.46
CA THR A 119 12.88 -6.44 -6.86
C THR A 119 14.06 -5.69 -7.46
N THR A 120 13.87 -4.42 -7.86
CA THR A 120 14.98 -3.60 -8.36
C THR A 120 15.99 -3.34 -7.26
N ASN A 121 17.20 -3.89 -7.44
CA ASN A 121 18.32 -3.70 -6.52
C ASN A 121 18.83 -2.26 -6.59
N THR A 122 19.00 -1.66 -5.41
CA THR A 122 19.76 -0.43 -5.24
C THR A 122 21.15 -0.83 -4.74
N ASN A 123 22.18 -0.69 -5.57
CA ASN A 123 23.58 -0.91 -5.18
C ASN A 123 24.10 0.23 -4.27
N ILE A 124 23.38 0.48 -3.19
CA ILE A 124 23.69 1.52 -2.19
C ILE A 124 24.06 0.76 -0.91
N PRO A 125 25.35 0.71 -0.52
CA PRO A 125 25.83 -0.07 0.62
C PRO A 125 25.07 0.21 1.93
N HIS A 126 24.68 1.46 2.16
CA HIS A 126 23.92 1.88 3.35
C HIS A 126 22.47 1.35 3.39
N LEU A 127 21.94 0.83 2.28
CA LEU A 127 20.57 0.27 2.20
C LEU A 127 20.55 -1.27 2.17
N MET A 128 21.69 -1.94 2.37
CA MET A 128 21.77 -3.40 2.33
C MET A 128 20.90 -4.10 3.38
N SER A 129 20.86 -3.60 4.62
CA SER A 129 19.98 -4.14 5.67
C SER A 129 18.50 -4.01 5.29
N SER A 130 18.08 -2.83 4.82
CA SER A 130 16.71 -2.62 4.32
C SER A 130 16.39 -3.51 3.12
N SER A 131 17.36 -3.73 2.22
CA SER A 131 17.24 -4.66 1.09
C SER A 131 17.06 -6.11 1.55
N PHE A 132 17.79 -6.55 2.58
CA PHE A 132 17.64 -7.88 3.16
C PHE A 132 16.25 -8.09 3.77
N HIS A 133 15.76 -7.16 4.60
CA HIS A 133 14.42 -7.24 5.17
C HIS A 133 13.31 -7.24 4.10
N LYS A 134 13.51 -6.45 3.03
CA LYS A 134 12.63 -6.44 1.85
C LYS A 134 12.60 -7.81 1.17
N ASN A 135 13.74 -8.44 0.95
CA ASN A 135 13.84 -9.76 0.30
C ASN A 135 13.16 -10.88 1.11
N LEU A 136 13.13 -10.78 2.45
CA LEU A 136 12.43 -11.75 3.30
C LEU A 136 10.92 -11.53 3.35
N SER A 137 10.48 -10.28 3.34
CA SER A 137 9.06 -9.90 3.51
C SER A 137 8.28 -9.89 2.21
N PHE A 138 8.92 -9.51 1.09
CA PHE A 138 8.25 -9.34 -0.18
C PHE A 138 7.61 -10.62 -0.74
N PRO A 139 8.23 -11.81 -0.65
CA PRO A 139 7.57 -13.06 -1.06
C PRO A 139 6.23 -13.29 -0.35
N LYS A 140 6.15 -12.99 0.96
CA LYS A 140 4.90 -13.10 1.74
C LYS A 140 3.87 -12.04 1.33
N ILE A 141 4.33 -10.82 0.99
CA ILE A 141 3.46 -9.79 0.43
C ILE A 141 2.88 -10.26 -0.91
N GLN A 142 3.68 -10.89 -1.77
CA GLN A 142 3.21 -11.42 -3.05
C GLN A 142 2.18 -12.54 -2.89
N GLU A 143 2.40 -13.45 -1.94
CA GLU A 143 1.43 -14.50 -1.61
C GLU A 143 0.08 -13.91 -1.19
N ALA A 144 0.09 -12.94 -0.28
CA ALA A 144 -1.13 -12.24 0.16
C ALA A 144 -1.80 -11.48 -1.00
N LEU A 145 -1.03 -10.78 -1.85
CA LEU A 145 -1.56 -10.09 -3.02
C LEU A 145 -2.22 -11.04 -4.01
N ASN A 146 -1.65 -12.22 -4.23
CA ASN A 146 -2.22 -13.25 -5.10
C ASN A 146 -3.53 -13.82 -4.53
N ALA A 147 -3.58 -14.05 -3.21
CA ALA A 147 -4.80 -14.49 -2.54
C ALA A 147 -5.93 -13.45 -2.63
N ILE A 148 -5.60 -12.16 -2.53
CA ILE A 148 -6.59 -11.08 -2.67
C ILE A 148 -7.06 -10.95 -4.13
N LYS A 149 -6.15 -11.13 -5.10
CA LYS A 149 -6.39 -10.87 -6.53
C LYS A 149 -7.61 -11.61 -7.08
N THR A 150 -7.84 -12.85 -6.63
CA THR A 150 -8.97 -13.69 -7.09
C THR A 150 -10.33 -13.17 -6.63
N ASP A 151 -10.36 -12.26 -5.65
CA ASP A 151 -11.57 -11.70 -5.05
C ASP A 151 -11.77 -10.21 -5.38
N LEU A 152 -11.03 -9.68 -6.36
CA LEU A 152 -11.20 -8.32 -6.88
C LEU A 152 -12.18 -8.26 -8.07
N ILE A 153 -12.84 -7.11 -8.26
CA ILE A 153 -13.69 -6.74 -9.42
C ILE A 153 -13.06 -5.69 -10.32
#